data_AF-A0A6M3M3X8-F1
#
_entry.id   AF-A0A6M3M3X8-F1
#
_cell.length_a   1.000
_cell.length_b   1.000
_cell.length_c   1.000
_cell.angle_alpha   90.00
_cell.angle_beta   90.00
_cell.angle_gamma   90.00
#
_symmetry.space_group_name_H-M   'P 1'
#
loop_
_entity.id
_entity.type
_entity.pdbx_description
1 polymer ?
#
loop_
_entity_poly.entity_id
_entity_poly.type
_entity_poly.pdbx_seq_one_letter_code
_entity_poly.pdbx_strand_id
1 'polypeptide(L)'
;MLNTEQSPKWLTANRKSCMIALFERSQGFCIFGEKPCTNPELHHYGYFVEELIKDWKADDRAAIEALWKAESLAIHRLCERRFPIRGRFSNISKDIYFAEQPQFYVIGLSISGLTFEPFASVRLPSSYLHLYVSLGNTLKTLSKNKRRKAIRYSKALPKDIEDNVNAIIRQAVRHYLDH
;
A
#
# COMPACT_ATOMS: atom_id res chain seq x y z
N MET A 1 54.71 15.16 11.47
CA MET A 1 53.35 14.73 11.09
C MET A 1 52.43 15.12 12.24
N LEU A 2 51.49 16.04 12.02
CA LEU A 2 50.63 16.56 13.09
C LEU A 2 49.61 15.49 13.48
N ASN A 3 49.60 15.10 14.75
CA ASN A 3 48.69 14.12 15.34
C ASN A 3 47.24 14.42 14.96
N THR A 4 46.61 13.52 14.21
CA THR A 4 45.19 13.57 13.82
C THR A 4 44.23 13.30 14.98
N GLU A 5 44.73 13.09 16.19
CA GLU A 5 43.96 12.65 17.36
C GLU A 5 43.26 13.80 18.12
N GLN A 6 43.39 15.06 17.69
CA GLN A 6 42.82 16.22 18.41
C GLN A 6 41.96 17.16 17.58
N SER A 7 41.56 16.79 16.35
CA SER A 7 40.60 17.61 15.59
C SER A 7 39.17 17.35 16.07
N PRO A 8 38.31 18.40 16.19
CA PRO A 8 36.93 18.21 16.60
C PRO A 8 36.13 17.44 15.54
N LYS A 9 35.16 16.63 15.98
CA LYS A 9 34.40 15.71 15.13
C LYS A 9 33.69 16.36 13.93
N TRP A 10 33.34 17.64 14.03
CA TRP A 10 32.68 18.39 12.97
C TRP A 10 33.66 18.85 11.86
N LEU A 11 34.98 18.78 12.09
CA LEU A 11 36.00 19.30 11.16
C LEU A 11 36.42 18.23 10.14
N THR A 12 35.64 18.08 9.07
CA THR A 12 35.98 17.24 7.91
C THR A 12 37.06 17.91 7.05
N ALA A 13 37.72 17.15 6.17
CA ALA A 13 38.74 17.68 5.27
C ALA A 13 38.23 18.84 4.39
N ASN A 14 36.99 18.75 3.91
CA ASN A 14 36.33 19.80 3.12
C ASN A 14 36.04 21.06 3.95
N ARG A 15 35.63 20.90 5.20
CA ARG A 15 35.38 22.03 6.11
C ARG A 15 36.69 22.72 6.50
N LYS A 16 37.75 21.94 6.70
CA LYS A 16 39.11 22.45 6.96
C LYS A 16 39.62 23.27 5.77
N SER A 17 39.51 22.77 4.54
CA SER A 17 39.92 23.54 3.35
C SER A 17 39.08 24.81 3.17
N CYS A 18 37.77 24.75 3.46
CA CYS A 18 36.90 25.92 3.47
C CYS A 18 37.36 26.99 4.47
N MET A 19 37.70 26.61 5.71
CA MET A 19 38.22 27.54 6.71
C MET A 19 39.57 28.15 6.33
N ILE A 20 40.48 27.34 5.75
CA ILE A 20 41.78 27.82 5.27
C ILE A 20 41.58 28.84 4.13
N ALA A 21 40.74 28.52 3.14
CA ALA A 21 40.45 29.43 2.03
C ALA A 21 39.79 30.74 2.52
N LEU A 22 38.89 30.65 3.50
CA LEU A 22 38.26 31.81 4.13
C LEU A 22 39.29 32.69 4.84
N PHE A 23 40.24 32.06 5.56
CA PHE A 23 41.33 32.76 6.23
C PHE A 23 42.28 33.42 5.23
N GLU A 24 42.72 32.73 4.18
CA GLU A 24 43.60 33.27 3.15
C GLU A 24 43.01 34.50 2.44
N ARG A 25 41.69 34.45 2.16
CA ARG A 25 40.97 35.55 1.50
C ARG A 25 40.78 36.77 2.40
N SER A 26 40.46 36.54 3.68
CA SER A 26 40.10 37.61 4.62
C SER A 26 41.27 38.10 5.49
N GLN A 27 42.37 37.34 5.53
CA GLN A 27 43.51 37.49 6.44
C GLN A 27 43.09 37.56 7.93
N GLY A 28 41.93 37.00 8.27
CA GLY A 28 41.35 37.06 9.62
C GLY A 28 40.62 38.37 9.97
N PHE A 29 40.36 39.25 9.00
CA PHE A 29 39.71 40.55 9.21
C PHE A 29 38.29 40.60 8.64
N CYS A 30 38.08 41.24 7.49
CA CYS A 30 36.76 41.39 6.88
C CYS A 30 36.55 40.30 5.81
N ILE A 31 35.59 39.42 6.03
CA ILE A 31 35.22 38.36 5.06
C ILE A 31 34.58 38.95 3.80
N PHE A 32 33.93 40.12 3.92
CA PHE A 32 33.29 40.81 2.81
C PHE A 32 34.27 41.55 1.87
N GLY A 33 35.56 41.61 2.23
CA GLY A 33 36.61 42.16 1.35
C GLY A 33 36.70 43.70 1.33
N GLU A 34 35.99 44.40 2.20
CA GLU A 34 36.08 45.86 2.33
C GLU A 34 37.42 46.30 2.96
N LYS A 35 38.10 47.28 2.33
CA LYS A 35 39.32 47.93 2.85
C LYS A 35 39.25 49.45 2.63
N PRO A 36 39.17 50.28 3.70
CA PRO A 36 38.99 49.91 5.11
C PRO A 36 37.60 49.31 5.37
N CYS A 37 37.49 48.41 6.35
CA CYS A 37 36.20 47.84 6.75
C CYS A 37 35.32 48.94 7.37
N THR A 38 34.05 48.99 6.95
CA THR A 38 33.09 50.01 7.43
C THR A 38 32.91 49.96 8.95
N ASN A 39 32.93 48.76 9.54
CA ASN A 39 32.76 48.53 10.98
C ASN A 39 33.85 47.59 11.52
N PRO A 40 35.07 48.09 11.80
CA PRO A 40 36.20 47.26 12.21
C PRO A 40 36.04 46.66 13.62
N GLU A 41 35.22 47.26 14.49
CA GLU A 41 34.99 46.81 15.88
C GLU A 41 34.16 45.52 15.97
N LEU A 42 33.38 45.20 14.93
CA LEU A 42 32.49 44.05 14.93
C LEU A 42 33.17 42.72 14.63
N HIS A 43 34.49 42.70 14.36
CA HIS A 43 35.29 41.48 14.12
C HIS A 43 34.54 40.42 13.27
N HIS A 44 34.06 40.82 12.08
CA HIS A 44 33.18 40.00 11.23
C HIS A 44 33.67 38.58 10.96
N TYR A 45 35.00 38.34 10.96
CA TYR A 45 35.56 37.01 10.81
C TYR A 45 35.18 36.04 11.93
N GLY A 46 35.27 36.47 13.20
CA GLY A 46 35.00 35.61 14.34
C GLY A 46 33.55 35.13 14.37
N TYR A 47 32.61 36.08 14.29
CA TYR A 47 31.17 35.78 14.29
C TYR A 47 30.76 34.87 13.14
N PHE A 48 31.24 35.16 11.92
CA PHE A 48 30.91 34.33 10.76
C PHE A 48 31.42 32.90 10.91
N VAL A 49 32.65 32.72 11.41
CA VAL A 49 33.21 31.39 11.66
C VAL A 49 32.40 30.64 12.71
N GLU A 50 31.96 31.31 13.77
CA GLU A 50 31.13 30.69 14.81
C GLU A 50 29.75 30.24 14.28
N GLU A 51 29.10 31.07 13.47
CA GLU A 51 27.84 30.71 12.81
C GLU A 51 28.03 29.55 11.83
N LEU A 52 29.08 29.59 11.02
CA LEU A 52 29.40 28.52 10.08
C LEU A 52 29.63 27.18 10.79
N ILE A 53 30.30 27.19 11.94
CA ILE A 53 30.49 25.99 12.76
C ILE A 53 29.16 25.50 13.36
N LYS A 54 28.26 26.41 13.76
CA LYS A 54 26.93 26.04 14.27
C LYS A 54 26.09 25.36 13.18
N ASP A 55 26.11 25.91 11.96
CA ASP A 55 25.40 25.35 10.81
C ASP A 55 25.91 23.96 10.47
N TRP A 56 27.24 23.79 10.41
CA TRP A 56 27.84 22.47 10.16
C TRP A 56 27.47 21.42 11.21
N LYS A 57 27.36 21.80 12.49
CA LYS A 57 26.89 20.90 13.55
C LYS A 57 25.39 20.60 13.44
N ALA A 58 24.58 21.52 12.92
CA ALA A 58 23.18 21.26 12.63
C ALA A 58 23.03 20.27 11.47
N ASP A 59 23.80 20.46 10.40
CA ASP A 59 23.81 19.55 9.25
C ASP A 59 24.22 18.12 9.63
N ASP A 60 25.28 17.98 10.45
CA ASP A 60 25.74 16.67 10.91
C ASP A 60 24.65 15.93 11.70
N ARG A 61 23.90 16.64 12.56
CA ARG A 61 22.79 16.06 13.31
C ARG A 61 21.64 15.64 12.40
N ALA A 62 21.27 16.48 11.44
CA ALA A 62 20.22 16.18 10.47
C ALA A 62 20.57 14.96 9.61
N ALA A 63 21.82 14.83 9.19
CA ALA A 63 22.29 13.67 8.43
C ALA A 63 22.20 12.37 9.24
N ILE A 64 22.60 12.40 10.52
CA ILE A 64 22.49 11.23 11.42
C ILE A 64 21.03 10.83 11.64
N GLU A 65 20.15 11.78 11.90
CA GLU A 65 18.71 11.51 12.05
C GLU A 65 18.10 10.91 10.78
N ALA A 66 18.50 11.41 9.61
CA ALA A 66 18.03 10.90 8.32
C ALA A 66 18.48 9.45 8.10
N LEU A 67 19.74 9.12 8.41
CA LEU A 67 20.25 7.75 8.35
C LEU A 67 19.49 6.83 9.30
N TRP A 68 19.30 7.25 10.55
CA TRP A 68 18.58 6.44 11.54
C TRP A 68 17.11 6.20 11.14
N LYS A 69 16.43 7.22 10.60
CA LYS A 69 15.08 7.06 10.05
C LYS A 69 15.06 6.10 8.86
N ALA A 70 16.04 6.17 7.96
CA ALA A 70 16.14 5.28 6.81
C ALA A 70 16.41 3.83 7.24
N GLU A 71 17.29 3.60 8.22
CA GLU A 71 17.56 2.28 8.80
C GLU A 71 16.33 1.73 9.52
N SER A 72 15.67 2.53 10.36
CA SER A 72 14.44 2.13 11.04
C SER A 72 13.35 1.73 10.04
N LEU A 73 13.15 2.55 9.00
CA LEU A 73 12.21 2.23 7.91
C LEU A 73 12.60 0.96 7.16
N ALA A 74 13.91 0.70 6.97
CA ALA A 74 14.39 -0.50 6.29
C ALA A 74 14.16 -1.76 7.13
N ILE A 75 14.41 -1.70 8.44
CA ILE A 75 14.22 -2.82 9.39
C ILE A 75 12.74 -3.16 9.53
N HIS A 76 11.87 -2.16 9.67
CA HIS A 76 10.43 -2.37 9.86
C HIS A 76 9.67 -2.62 8.55
N ARG A 77 10.38 -2.66 7.42
CA ARG A 77 9.76 -2.95 6.14
C ARG A 77 9.47 -4.44 6.02
N LEU A 78 8.22 -4.78 5.71
CA LEU A 78 7.90 -6.13 5.26
C LEU A 78 8.78 -6.47 4.04
N CYS A 79 9.29 -7.70 3.97
CA CYS A 79 10.01 -8.26 2.81
C CYS A 79 9.09 -8.45 1.57
N GLU A 80 8.10 -7.58 1.40
CA GLU A 80 7.22 -7.56 0.24
C GLU A 80 7.92 -6.81 -0.90
N ARG A 81 7.82 -7.38 -2.10
CA ARG A 81 8.34 -6.72 -3.31
C ARG A 81 7.57 -5.41 -3.54
N ARG A 82 8.30 -4.31 -3.76
CA ARG A 82 7.76 -2.96 -4.03
C ARG A 82 6.75 -2.90 -5.18
N PHE A 83 6.81 -3.86 -6.10
CA PHE A 83 5.98 -3.89 -7.29
C PHE A 83 5.29 -5.25 -7.38
N PRO A 84 3.97 -5.30 -7.61
CA PRO A 84 3.33 -6.53 -7.98
C PRO A 84 3.91 -6.98 -9.33
N ILE A 85 4.58 -8.14 -9.34
CA ILE A 85 4.82 -8.84 -10.60
C ILE A 85 3.43 -9.21 -11.11
N ARG A 86 3.05 -8.69 -12.28
CA ARG A 86 1.74 -8.92 -12.90
C ARG A 86 1.32 -10.39 -12.70
N GLY A 87 0.15 -10.61 -12.11
CA GLY A 87 -0.41 -11.95 -11.88
C GLY A 87 0.01 -12.66 -10.58
N ARG A 88 0.74 -12.01 -9.66
CA ARG A 88 0.97 -12.55 -8.30
C ARG A 88 0.28 -11.69 -7.24
N PHE A 89 -0.51 -12.33 -6.38
CA PHE A 89 -1.06 -11.73 -5.17
C PHE A 89 0.05 -11.50 -4.13
N SER A 90 0.06 -10.34 -3.46
CA SER A 90 0.76 -10.20 -2.18
C SER A 90 0.06 -11.04 -1.10
N ASN A 91 0.73 -11.36 0.01
CA ASN A 91 0.09 -12.13 1.09
C ASN A 91 -1.14 -11.40 1.63
N ILE A 92 -1.02 -10.08 1.85
CA ILE A 92 -2.13 -9.24 2.32
C ILE A 92 -3.29 -9.24 1.31
N SER A 93 -3.01 -9.03 0.02
CA SER A 93 -4.07 -9.03 -1.01
C SER A 93 -4.71 -10.39 -1.20
N LYS A 94 -3.97 -11.47 -0.96
CA LYS A 94 -4.50 -12.84 -0.97
C LYS A 94 -5.51 -13.02 0.16
N ASP A 95 -5.19 -12.56 1.37
CA ASP A 95 -6.09 -12.65 2.53
C ASP A 95 -7.35 -11.81 2.34
N ILE A 96 -7.20 -10.57 1.85
CA ILE A 96 -8.33 -9.70 1.47
C ILE A 96 -9.21 -10.40 0.43
N TYR A 97 -8.60 -10.96 -0.61
CA TYR A 97 -9.32 -11.65 -1.67
C TYR A 97 -10.14 -12.84 -1.14
N PHE A 98 -9.58 -13.67 -0.27
CA PHE A 98 -10.32 -14.80 0.31
C PHE A 98 -11.37 -14.36 1.34
N ALA A 99 -11.14 -13.27 2.06
CA ALA A 99 -12.11 -12.71 3.01
C ALA A 99 -13.34 -12.12 2.30
N GLU A 100 -13.17 -11.54 1.12
CA GLU A 100 -14.24 -10.89 0.35
C GLU A 100 -14.97 -11.85 -0.62
N GLN A 101 -14.62 -13.14 -0.69
CA GLN A 101 -15.31 -14.07 -1.58
C GLN A 101 -16.79 -14.22 -1.19
N PRO A 102 -17.74 -14.09 -2.15
CA PRO A 102 -19.15 -14.36 -1.90
C PRO A 102 -19.31 -15.83 -1.55
N GLN A 103 -20.31 -16.22 -0.75
CA GLN A 103 -20.49 -17.61 -0.32
C GLN A 103 -20.76 -18.60 -1.47
N PHE A 104 -21.29 -18.11 -2.60
CA PHE A 104 -21.58 -18.92 -3.78
C PHE A 104 -21.73 -18.06 -5.04
N TYR A 105 -21.57 -18.69 -6.20
CA TYR A 105 -21.84 -18.10 -7.51
C TYR A 105 -22.96 -18.86 -8.20
N VAL A 106 -24.02 -18.17 -8.61
CA VAL A 106 -25.07 -18.75 -9.44
C VAL A 106 -24.59 -18.77 -10.89
N ILE A 107 -24.43 -19.97 -11.46
CA ILE A 107 -23.99 -20.13 -12.85
C ILE A 107 -25.16 -19.99 -13.80
N GLY A 108 -26.29 -20.61 -13.43
CA GLY A 108 -27.49 -20.56 -14.25
C GLY A 108 -28.68 -21.25 -13.63
N LEU A 109 -29.82 -21.05 -14.29
CA LEU A 109 -31.09 -21.69 -13.96
C LEU A 109 -31.43 -22.70 -15.06
N SER A 110 -31.90 -23.88 -14.68
CA SER A 110 -32.20 -24.95 -15.61
C SER A 110 -33.41 -25.76 -15.14
N ILE A 111 -33.89 -26.68 -15.98
CA ILE A 111 -34.98 -27.60 -15.65
C ILE A 111 -34.41 -29.01 -15.68
N SER A 112 -34.71 -29.80 -14.66
CA SER A 112 -34.35 -31.22 -14.60
C SER A 112 -35.13 -31.97 -15.69
N GLY A 113 -34.45 -32.74 -16.53
CA GLY A 113 -35.10 -33.57 -17.54
C GLY A 113 -35.91 -34.74 -16.97
N LEU A 114 -35.64 -35.13 -15.72
CA LEU A 114 -36.27 -36.26 -15.05
C LEU A 114 -37.52 -35.83 -14.27
N THR A 115 -37.38 -34.81 -13.42
CA THR A 115 -38.47 -34.35 -12.54
C THR A 115 -39.24 -33.18 -13.14
N PHE A 116 -38.74 -32.56 -14.22
CA PHE A 116 -39.28 -31.33 -14.79
C PHE A 116 -39.35 -30.15 -13.80
N GLU A 117 -38.61 -30.24 -12.69
CA GLU A 117 -38.50 -29.18 -11.70
C GLU A 117 -37.36 -28.22 -12.06
N PRO A 118 -37.53 -26.91 -11.78
CA PRO A 118 -36.46 -25.94 -11.94
C PRO A 118 -35.39 -26.15 -10.88
N PHE A 119 -34.12 -26.08 -11.28
CA PHE A 119 -32.99 -26.10 -10.38
C PHE A 119 -32.00 -24.97 -10.72
N ALA A 120 -31.23 -24.54 -9.73
CA ALA A 120 -30.12 -23.63 -9.90
C ALA A 120 -28.79 -24.41 -9.86
N SER A 121 -27.91 -24.12 -10.81
CA SER A 121 -26.51 -24.57 -10.74
C SER A 121 -25.69 -23.52 -10.01
N VAL A 122 -25.06 -23.94 -8.92
CA VAL A 122 -24.37 -23.08 -7.97
C VAL A 122 -22.95 -23.58 -7.81
N ARG A 123 -21.97 -22.69 -7.95
CA ARG A 123 -20.56 -23.01 -7.70
C ARG A 123 -20.13 -22.47 -6.35
N LEU A 124 -19.48 -23.33 -5.58
CA LEU A 124 -18.86 -22.91 -4.32
C LEU A 124 -17.51 -22.22 -4.58
N PRO A 125 -17.20 -21.13 -3.87
CA PRO A 125 -15.92 -20.44 -3.96
C PRO A 125 -14.79 -21.39 -3.55
N SER A 126 -13.60 -21.19 -4.11
CA SER A 126 -12.42 -22.00 -3.82
C SER A 126 -12.53 -23.50 -4.13
N SER A 127 -13.64 -23.97 -4.71
CA SER A 127 -13.81 -25.35 -5.17
C SER A 127 -14.21 -25.43 -6.65
N TYR A 128 -14.09 -26.63 -7.22
CA TYR A 128 -14.60 -26.98 -8.54
C TYR A 128 -15.97 -27.66 -8.48
N LEU A 129 -16.62 -27.66 -7.30
CA LEU A 129 -17.88 -28.35 -7.10
C LEU A 129 -19.05 -27.48 -7.55
N HIS A 130 -19.97 -28.14 -8.24
CA HIS A 130 -21.24 -27.57 -8.69
C HIS A 130 -22.37 -28.25 -7.93
N LEU A 131 -23.08 -27.48 -7.13
CA LEU A 131 -24.29 -27.91 -6.45
C LEU A 131 -25.50 -27.63 -7.36
N TYR A 132 -26.43 -28.58 -7.40
CA TYR A 132 -27.70 -28.46 -8.10
C TYR A 132 -28.81 -28.37 -7.06
N VAL A 133 -29.34 -27.17 -6.87
CA VAL A 133 -30.35 -26.89 -5.84
C VAL A 133 -31.72 -26.86 -6.48
N SER A 134 -32.65 -27.71 -6.04
CA SER A 134 -34.04 -27.66 -6.51
C SER A 134 -34.71 -26.37 -6.01
N LEU A 135 -35.35 -25.64 -6.93
CA LEU A 135 -36.06 -24.40 -6.64
C LEU A 135 -37.58 -24.62 -6.45
N GLY A 136 -38.05 -25.86 -6.67
CA GLY A 136 -39.46 -26.24 -6.54
C GLY A 136 -40.41 -25.32 -7.30
N ASN A 137 -41.32 -24.68 -6.57
CA ASN A 137 -42.40 -23.87 -7.14
C ASN A 137 -42.12 -22.36 -7.20
N THR A 138 -40.93 -21.90 -6.79
CA THR A 138 -40.59 -20.46 -6.72
C THR A 138 -40.76 -19.72 -8.04
N LEU A 139 -40.44 -20.36 -9.17
CA LEU A 139 -40.56 -19.78 -10.50
C LEU A 139 -41.98 -19.86 -11.11
N LYS A 140 -42.97 -20.41 -10.40
CA LYS A 140 -44.36 -20.49 -10.91
C LYS A 140 -45.10 -19.16 -10.85
N THR A 141 -44.67 -18.25 -9.99
CA THR A 141 -45.22 -16.88 -9.88
C THR A 141 -44.96 -16.04 -11.15
N LEU A 142 -43.93 -16.39 -11.92
CA LEU A 142 -43.61 -15.73 -13.17
C LEU A 142 -44.49 -16.18 -14.32
N SER A 143 -44.76 -15.25 -15.25
CA SER A 143 -45.36 -15.61 -16.53
C SER A 143 -44.48 -16.59 -17.30
N LYS A 144 -45.12 -17.50 -18.06
CA LYS A 144 -44.46 -18.57 -18.83
C LYS A 144 -43.29 -18.05 -19.69
N ASN A 145 -43.47 -16.89 -20.32
CA ASN A 145 -42.44 -16.27 -21.17
C ASN A 145 -41.27 -15.71 -20.37
N LYS A 146 -41.53 -15.05 -19.23
CA LYS A 146 -40.46 -14.56 -18.35
C LYS A 146 -39.63 -15.71 -17.80
N ARG A 147 -40.29 -16.78 -17.34
CA ARG A 147 -39.63 -18.01 -16.86
C ARG A 147 -38.74 -18.63 -17.94
N ARG A 148 -39.24 -18.81 -19.17
CA ARG A 148 -38.46 -19.35 -20.30
C ARG A 148 -37.25 -18.48 -20.63
N LYS A 149 -37.40 -17.14 -20.60
CA LYS A 149 -36.30 -16.22 -20.88
C LYS A 149 -35.25 -16.22 -19.76
N ALA A 150 -35.66 -16.33 -18.51
CA ALA A 150 -34.74 -16.44 -17.37
C ALA A 150 -33.90 -17.73 -17.46
N ILE A 151 -34.53 -18.86 -17.80
CA ILE A 151 -33.84 -20.15 -17.91
C ILE A 151 -32.93 -20.21 -19.14
N ARG A 152 -33.42 -19.77 -20.31
CA ARG A 152 -32.67 -19.92 -21.57
C ARG A 152 -31.56 -18.89 -21.75
N TYR A 153 -31.75 -17.67 -21.24
CA TYR A 153 -30.87 -16.54 -21.49
C TYR A 153 -30.32 -15.90 -20.22
N SER A 154 -30.51 -16.53 -19.06
CA SER A 154 -30.06 -16.00 -17.76
C SER A 154 -30.52 -14.55 -17.52
N LYS A 155 -31.72 -14.19 -18.01
CA LYS A 155 -32.26 -12.84 -17.80
C LYS A 155 -32.52 -12.62 -16.31
N ALA A 156 -32.22 -11.40 -15.85
CA ALA A 156 -32.50 -10.97 -14.50
C ALA A 156 -33.97 -11.24 -14.10
N LEU A 157 -34.12 -11.80 -12.90
CA LEU A 157 -35.42 -12.05 -12.28
C LEU A 157 -35.91 -10.75 -11.61
N PRO A 158 -37.22 -10.61 -11.34
CA PRO A 158 -37.69 -9.60 -10.41
C PRO A 158 -37.01 -9.79 -9.05
N LYS A 159 -36.65 -8.69 -8.38
CA LYS A 159 -35.89 -8.70 -7.13
C LYS A 159 -36.50 -9.63 -6.06
N ASP A 160 -37.82 -9.57 -5.86
CA ASP A 160 -38.52 -10.41 -4.88
C ASP A 160 -38.30 -11.91 -5.12
N ILE A 161 -38.23 -12.34 -6.39
CA ILE A 161 -38.05 -13.75 -6.73
C ILE A 161 -36.58 -14.13 -6.64
N GLU A 162 -35.68 -13.22 -7.04
CA GLU A 162 -34.24 -13.39 -6.90
C GLU A 162 -33.84 -13.57 -5.43
N ASP A 163 -34.40 -12.77 -4.53
CA ASP A 163 -34.15 -12.86 -3.09
C ASP A 163 -34.62 -14.20 -2.51
N ASN A 164 -35.81 -14.67 -2.91
CA ASN A 164 -36.33 -15.97 -2.51
C ASN A 164 -35.46 -17.13 -3.03
N VAL A 165 -35.03 -17.07 -4.29
CA VAL A 165 -34.11 -18.05 -4.88
C VAL A 165 -32.77 -18.05 -4.14
N ASN A 166 -32.22 -16.87 -3.86
CA ASN A 166 -30.96 -16.71 -3.12
C ASN A 166 -31.07 -17.18 -1.67
N ALA A 167 -32.24 -17.09 -1.03
CA ALA A 167 -32.47 -17.62 0.32
C ALA A 167 -32.41 -19.15 0.34
N ILE A 168 -33.07 -19.81 -0.62
CA ILE A 168 -33.07 -21.27 -0.77
C ILE A 168 -31.66 -21.78 -1.08
N ILE A 169 -30.96 -21.10 -2.00
CA ILE A 169 -29.57 -21.46 -2.34
C ILE A 169 -28.67 -21.31 -1.11
N ARG A 170 -28.79 -20.20 -0.35
CA ARG A 170 -28.02 -20.01 0.89
C ARG A 170 -28.26 -21.13 1.90
N GLN A 171 -29.51 -21.54 2.08
CA GLN A 171 -29.85 -22.62 3.00
C GLN A 171 -29.22 -23.95 2.55
N ALA A 172 -29.32 -24.28 1.26
CA ALA A 172 -28.73 -25.50 0.71
C ALA A 172 -27.19 -25.50 0.80
N VAL A 173 -26.55 -24.36 0.51
CA VAL A 173 -25.09 -24.20 0.64
C VAL A 173 -24.64 -24.33 2.08
N ARG A 174 -25.34 -23.70 3.04
CA ARG A 174 -25.04 -23.86 4.48
C ARG A 174 -25.14 -25.30 4.92
N HIS A 175 -26.24 -25.97 4.58
CA HIS A 175 -26.42 -27.37 4.89
C HIS A 175 -25.29 -28.24 4.31
N TYR A 176 -24.81 -27.94 3.10
CA TYR A 176 -23.69 -28.67 2.50
C TYR A 176 -22.35 -28.40 3.18
N LEU A 177 -22.11 -27.18 3.69
CA LEU A 177 -20.85 -26.84 4.37
C LEU A 177 -20.80 -27.35 5.82
N ASP A 178 -21.96 -27.54 6.45
CA ASP A 178 -22.07 -28.04 7.82
C ASP A 178 -21.97 -29.58 7.94
N HIS A 179 -22.06 -30.31 6.82
CA HIS A 179 -21.99 -31.78 6.75
C HIS A 179 -20.76 -32.25 5.97
#